data_AF-A0A1M6VBX3-F1
#
_entry.id   AF-A0A1M6VBX3-F1
#
_cell.length_a   1.000
_cell.length_b   1.000
_cell.length_c   1.000
_cell.angle_alpha   90.00
_cell.angle_beta   90.00
_cell.angle_gamma   90.00
#
_symmetry.space_group_name_H-M   'P 1'
#
loop_
_entity.id
_entity.type
_entity.pdbx_description
1 polymer ?
#
loop_
_entity_poly.entity_id
_entity_poly.type
_entity_poly.pdbx_seq_one_letter_code
_entity_poly.pdbx_strand_id
1 'polypeptide(L)'
;MSTISLGRRALFALPLFAFSTFSALAEEGSDLTFQGDASFGGPHGGQSIQAALIDTASGEVLGMESGEVSASAEPAFTFEFPRALQEGGNYEVHYWIDSNFGGGSVGRCDEMQNDHQWSIPIEADGGNVSHVETHDPSTLASVCDTFE
;
A
#
# COMPACT_ATOMS: atom_id res chain seq x y z
N MET A 1 75.84 0.49 -40.99
CA MET A 1 75.21 1.32 -39.94
C MET A 1 73.96 1.92 -40.56
N SER A 2 72.81 1.24 -40.47
CA SER A 2 71.69 1.53 -39.53
C SER A 2 71.21 2.98 -39.59
N THR A 3 69.95 3.35 -39.83
CA THR A 3 68.66 2.62 -39.92
C THR A 3 67.62 3.59 -40.53
N ILE A 4 66.74 3.11 -41.41
CA ILE A 4 65.57 3.85 -41.92
C ILE A 4 64.38 3.59 -41.00
N SER A 5 63.70 4.66 -40.59
CA SER A 5 62.55 4.69 -39.69
C SER A 5 61.26 4.20 -40.37
N LEU A 6 60.60 3.17 -39.82
CA LEU A 6 59.23 2.79 -40.17
C LEU A 6 58.23 3.46 -39.20
N GLY A 7 57.48 4.45 -39.69
CA GLY A 7 56.28 4.96 -39.00
C GLY A 7 55.06 4.09 -39.29
N ARG A 8 54.59 3.34 -38.29
CA ARG A 8 53.34 2.56 -38.34
C ARG A 8 52.13 3.50 -38.30
N ARG A 9 51.28 3.45 -39.33
CA ARG A 9 49.94 4.04 -39.34
C ARG A 9 49.03 3.28 -38.38
N ALA A 10 48.50 3.94 -37.35
CA ALA A 10 47.43 3.42 -36.51
C ALA A 10 46.08 3.67 -37.20
N LEU A 11 45.32 2.60 -37.44
CA LEU A 11 43.93 2.66 -37.85
C LEU A 11 43.08 2.91 -36.60
N PHE A 12 42.38 4.04 -36.57
CA PHE A 12 41.36 4.33 -35.57
C PHE A 12 40.09 3.52 -35.90
N ALA A 13 39.76 2.54 -35.07
CA ALA A 13 38.43 1.95 -35.04
C ALA A 13 37.58 2.75 -34.05
N LEU A 14 36.55 3.45 -34.54
CA LEU A 14 35.51 4.04 -33.69
C LEU A 14 34.57 2.94 -33.21
N PRO A 15 34.28 2.82 -31.89
CA PRO A 15 33.19 1.99 -31.43
C PRO A 15 31.86 2.73 -31.67
N LEU A 16 30.96 2.08 -32.43
CA LEU A 16 29.54 2.43 -32.45
C LEU A 16 28.98 2.16 -31.05
N PHE A 17 28.74 3.20 -30.25
CA PHE A 17 27.92 3.09 -29.06
C PHE A 17 26.45 3.02 -29.49
N ALA A 18 25.89 1.82 -29.49
CA ALA A 18 24.45 1.64 -29.52
C ALA A 18 23.90 2.14 -28.17
N PHE A 19 23.36 3.35 -28.14
CA PHE A 19 22.53 3.81 -27.03
C PHE A 19 21.22 3.04 -27.08
N SER A 20 21.12 1.98 -26.29
CA SER A 20 19.82 1.40 -25.93
C SER A 20 19.06 2.46 -25.13
N THR A 21 18.08 3.10 -25.77
CA THR A 21 17.07 3.87 -25.05
C THR A 21 16.23 2.86 -24.27
N PHE A 22 16.60 2.62 -23.01
CA PHE A 22 15.66 2.05 -22.05
C PHE A 22 14.54 3.06 -21.93
N SER A 23 13.38 2.77 -22.52
CA SER A 23 12.15 3.43 -22.12
C SER A 23 11.98 3.13 -20.63
N ALA A 24 12.15 4.14 -19.79
CA ALA A 24 11.62 4.09 -18.45
C ALA A 24 10.09 4.01 -18.61
N LEU A 25 9.53 2.81 -18.52
CA LEU A 25 8.11 2.66 -18.21
C LEU A 25 7.92 3.41 -16.90
N ALA A 26 7.05 4.43 -16.89
CA ALA A 26 6.61 5.02 -15.63
C ALA A 26 6.19 3.88 -14.70
N GLU A 27 6.50 3.95 -13.41
CA GLU A 27 6.00 2.96 -12.45
C GLU A 27 4.49 2.83 -12.61
N GLU A 28 4.05 1.76 -13.25
CA GLU A 28 2.66 1.52 -13.58
C GLU A 28 1.97 1.07 -12.28
N GLY A 29 0.94 1.79 -11.89
CA GLY A 29 0.12 1.50 -10.73
C GLY A 29 -0.77 2.69 -10.39
N SER A 30 -2.02 2.45 -10.03
CA SER A 30 -2.94 3.48 -9.56
C SER A 30 -2.97 3.58 -8.04
N ASP A 31 -3.39 4.74 -7.56
CA ASP A 31 -3.46 5.02 -6.12
C ASP A 31 -4.75 4.43 -5.52
N LEU A 32 -4.67 4.00 -4.25
CA LEU A 32 -5.85 3.77 -3.40
C LEU A 32 -5.93 4.86 -2.33
N THR A 33 -7.07 5.52 -2.21
CA THR A 33 -7.45 6.30 -1.03
C THR A 33 -8.52 5.53 -0.26
N PHE A 34 -8.19 5.07 0.94
CA PHE A 34 -9.10 4.34 1.83
C PHE A 34 -9.53 5.25 2.99
N GLN A 35 -10.84 5.40 3.19
CA GLN A 35 -11.41 6.33 4.17
C GLN A 35 -12.47 5.62 5.02
N GLY A 36 -12.70 6.14 6.22
CA GLY A 36 -13.89 5.83 7.02
C GLY A 36 -14.73 7.09 7.16
N ASP A 37 -16.05 6.97 6.98
CA ASP A 37 -16.97 8.09 7.17
C ASP A 37 -17.12 8.49 8.65
N ALA A 38 -17.89 9.54 8.96
CA ALA A 38 -18.08 10.00 10.34
C ALA A 38 -18.74 8.97 11.29
N SER A 39 -19.28 7.85 10.80
CA SER A 39 -19.89 6.82 11.67
C SER A 39 -18.88 6.17 12.62
N PHE A 40 -17.58 6.22 12.30
CA PHE A 40 -16.50 5.77 13.17
C PHE A 40 -16.24 6.71 14.35
N GLY A 41 -16.46 8.02 14.19
CA GLY A 41 -16.04 9.02 15.17
C GLY A 41 -16.73 8.92 16.53
N GLY A 42 -17.97 8.41 16.57
CA GLY A 42 -18.68 8.12 17.81
C GLY A 42 -18.08 6.95 18.60
N PRO A 43 -18.16 5.71 18.08
CA PRO A 43 -17.72 4.50 18.78
C PRO A 43 -16.20 4.42 18.96
N HIS A 44 -15.43 5.00 18.05
CA HIS A 44 -13.98 4.79 17.96
C HIS A 44 -13.15 6.09 17.97
N GLY A 45 -13.78 7.27 18.12
CA GLY A 45 -13.06 8.54 18.15
C GLY A 45 -11.94 8.59 19.20
N GLY A 46 -10.72 8.92 18.75
CA GLY A 46 -9.51 8.98 19.57
C GLY A 46 -8.79 7.63 19.74
N GLN A 47 -9.25 6.55 19.09
CA GLN A 47 -8.59 5.25 19.11
C GLN A 47 -7.61 5.11 17.94
N SER A 48 -6.53 4.37 18.16
CA SER A 48 -5.57 4.02 17.12
C SER A 48 -6.24 3.12 16.09
N ILE A 49 -5.88 3.30 14.83
CA ILE A 49 -6.33 2.47 13.71
C ILE A 49 -5.12 2.12 12.85
N GLN A 50 -5.09 0.89 12.32
CA GLN A 50 -4.10 0.46 11.35
C GLN A 50 -4.79 -0.22 10.18
N ALA A 51 -4.28 0.00 8.98
CA ALA A 51 -4.77 -0.61 7.74
C ALA A 51 -3.59 -1.18 6.94
N ALA A 52 -3.77 -2.34 6.35
CA ALA A 52 -2.85 -2.99 5.44
C ALA A 52 -3.56 -3.22 4.11
N LEU A 53 -2.89 -2.96 2.99
CA LEU A 53 -3.36 -3.32 1.65
C LEU A 53 -2.70 -4.63 1.24
N ILE A 54 -3.48 -5.60 0.80
CA ILE A 54 -3.04 -6.96 0.47
C ILE A 54 -3.39 -7.27 -0.98
N ASP A 55 -2.43 -7.82 -1.72
CA ASP A 55 -2.71 -8.51 -2.98
C ASP A 55 -3.25 -9.91 -2.68
N THR A 56 -4.52 -10.15 -2.98
CA THR A 56 -5.18 -11.43 -2.68
C THR A 56 -4.66 -12.60 -3.52
N ALA A 57 -4.04 -12.33 -4.68
CA ALA A 57 -3.52 -13.39 -5.53
C ALA A 57 -2.21 -13.98 -4.99
N SER A 58 -1.37 -13.13 -4.40
CA SER A 58 -0.06 -13.51 -3.86
C SER A 58 -0.06 -13.67 -2.33
N GLY A 59 -1.01 -13.05 -1.63
CA GLY A 59 -1.02 -12.89 -0.18
C GLY A 59 -0.01 -11.84 0.32
N GLU A 60 0.59 -11.05 -0.57
CA GLU A 60 1.59 -10.04 -0.22
C GLU A 60 0.94 -8.79 0.38
N VAL A 61 1.48 -8.30 1.49
CA VAL A 61 1.14 -6.98 2.03
C VAL A 61 1.91 -5.92 1.24
N LEU A 62 1.17 -5.11 0.48
CA LEU A 62 1.72 -4.06 -0.39
C LEU A 62 2.04 -2.78 0.36
N GLY A 63 1.41 -2.55 1.50
CA GLY A 63 1.65 -1.39 2.35
C GLY A 63 0.85 -1.46 3.63
N MET A 64 1.31 -0.71 4.63
CA MET A 64 0.62 -0.53 5.90
C MET A 64 0.62 0.94 6.28
N GLU A 65 -0.52 1.41 6.76
CA GLU A 65 -0.73 2.77 7.26
C GLU A 65 -1.31 2.72 8.67
N SER A 66 -1.03 3.75 9.47
CA SER A 66 -1.51 3.86 10.84
C SER A 66 -1.94 5.28 11.14
N GLY A 67 -2.90 5.44 12.04
CA GLY A 67 -3.44 6.74 12.41
C GLY A 67 -4.33 6.67 13.65
N GLU A 68 -5.15 7.70 13.80
CA GLU A 68 -6.15 7.82 14.86
C GLU A 68 -7.49 8.13 14.20
N VAL A 69 -8.57 7.50 14.69
CA VAL A 69 -9.93 7.80 14.26
C VAL A 69 -10.33 9.16 14.82
N SER A 70 -10.64 10.12 13.97
CA SER A 70 -11.14 11.41 14.41
C SER A 70 -12.53 11.30 15.01
N ALA A 71 -12.74 11.91 16.18
CA ALA A 71 -14.05 11.96 16.84
C ALA A 71 -15.05 12.93 16.16
N SER A 72 -14.59 13.79 15.24
CA SER A 72 -15.44 14.85 14.67
C SER A 72 -15.15 15.24 13.21
N ALA A 73 -14.15 14.65 12.56
CA ALA A 73 -13.86 14.92 11.16
C ALA A 73 -14.71 14.05 10.22
N GLU A 74 -14.83 14.50 8.98
CA GLU A 74 -15.40 13.77 7.86
C GLU A 74 -14.42 13.95 6.67
N PRO A 75 -13.72 12.89 6.24
CA PRO A 75 -13.73 11.52 6.78
C PRO A 75 -13.13 11.43 8.20
N ALA A 76 -13.49 10.39 8.95
CA ALA A 76 -12.94 10.13 10.28
C ALA A 76 -11.47 9.68 10.23
N PHE A 77 -11.05 9.03 9.15
CA PHE A 77 -9.65 8.73 8.84
C PHE A 77 -9.45 8.65 7.32
N THR A 78 -8.21 8.84 6.86
CA THR A 78 -7.80 8.68 5.47
C THR A 78 -6.43 8.03 5.40
N PHE A 79 -6.28 6.99 4.58
CA PHE A 79 -5.02 6.35 4.24
C PHE A 79 -4.82 6.34 2.73
N GLU A 80 -3.58 6.52 2.30
CA GLU A 80 -3.20 6.54 0.89
C GLU A 80 -2.17 5.46 0.61
N PHE A 81 -2.43 4.62 -0.40
CA PHE A 81 -1.49 3.62 -0.90
C PHE A 81 -1.11 4.02 -2.34
N PRO A 82 -0.04 4.82 -2.52
CA PRO A 82 0.29 5.39 -3.82
C PRO A 82 0.81 4.31 -4.76
N ARG A 83 0.25 4.26 -5.97
CA ARG A 83 0.65 3.35 -7.07
C ARG A 83 0.65 1.87 -6.68
N ALA A 84 -0.20 1.48 -5.74
CA ALA A 84 -0.25 0.12 -5.22
C ALA A 84 -1.12 -0.82 -6.06
N LEU A 85 -2.06 -0.28 -6.84
CA LEU A 85 -3.04 -1.08 -7.57
C LEU A 85 -2.63 -1.28 -9.02
N GLN A 86 -2.80 -2.49 -9.53
CA GLN A 86 -2.64 -2.85 -10.94
C GLN A 86 -4.01 -3.10 -11.57
N GLU A 87 -4.19 -2.71 -12.83
CA GLU A 87 -5.45 -2.94 -13.56
C GLU A 87 -5.82 -4.44 -13.55
N GLY A 88 -7.05 -4.74 -13.14
CA GLY A 88 -7.57 -6.10 -13.04
C GLY A 88 -7.03 -6.92 -11.85
N GLY A 89 -6.25 -6.30 -10.97
CA GLY A 89 -5.85 -6.90 -9.69
C GLY A 89 -7.01 -6.99 -8.70
N ASN A 90 -6.91 -7.94 -7.77
CA ASN A 90 -7.88 -8.11 -6.67
C ASN A 90 -7.15 -7.90 -5.35
N TYR A 91 -7.67 -6.98 -4.54
CA TYR A 91 -7.01 -6.57 -3.31
C TYR A 91 -7.98 -6.62 -2.14
N GLU A 92 -7.44 -6.65 -0.93
CA GLU A 92 -8.20 -6.44 0.29
C GLU A 92 -7.51 -5.37 1.13
N VAL A 93 -8.29 -4.55 1.83
CA VAL A 93 -7.79 -3.76 2.96
C VAL A 93 -8.18 -4.48 4.23
N HIS A 94 -7.19 -5.00 4.95
CA HIS A 94 -7.37 -5.43 6.31
C HIS A 94 -7.17 -4.22 7.21
N TYR A 95 -8.09 -3.99 8.16
CA TYR A 95 -7.91 -2.93 9.13
C TYR A 95 -8.50 -3.30 10.48
N TRP A 96 -7.96 -2.69 11.52
CA TRP A 96 -8.41 -2.89 12.89
C TRP A 96 -8.32 -1.59 13.69
N ILE A 97 -9.17 -1.48 14.70
CA ILE A 97 -9.18 -0.37 15.64
C ILE A 97 -8.84 -0.90 17.02
N ASP A 98 -7.81 -0.32 17.63
CA ASP A 98 -7.23 -0.62 18.94
C ASP A 98 -8.20 -0.24 20.08
N SER A 99 -9.30 -0.99 20.14
CA SER A 99 -10.43 -0.72 21.00
C SER A 99 -10.16 -1.21 22.42
N ASN A 100 -9.31 -2.23 22.57
CA ASN A 100 -8.91 -2.81 23.84
C ASN A 100 -10.10 -3.27 24.71
N PHE A 101 -11.24 -3.60 24.07
CA PHE A 101 -12.42 -4.09 24.78
C PHE A 101 -12.05 -5.30 25.64
N GLY A 102 -12.67 -5.45 26.82
CA GLY A 102 -12.41 -6.61 27.67
C GLY A 102 -10.97 -6.77 28.18
N GLY A 103 -10.10 -5.76 28.00
CA GLY A 103 -8.70 -5.80 28.46
C GLY A 103 -7.69 -6.21 27.39
N GLY A 104 -7.87 -5.75 26.15
CA GLY A 104 -6.88 -5.89 25.09
C GLY A 104 -5.56 -5.15 25.39
N SER A 105 -4.62 -5.31 24.47
CA SER A 105 -3.24 -4.88 24.52
C SER A 105 -3.04 -3.63 23.66
N VAL A 106 -2.79 -2.50 24.31
CA VAL A 106 -2.59 -1.21 23.63
C VAL A 106 -1.54 -1.32 22.52
N GLY A 107 -1.91 -0.91 21.32
CA GLY A 107 -1.05 -0.85 20.14
C GLY A 107 -0.80 -2.20 19.46
N ARG A 108 -1.61 -3.22 19.74
CA ARG A 108 -1.53 -4.54 19.10
C ARG A 108 -2.91 -4.98 18.64
N CYS A 109 -2.97 -5.55 17.43
CA CYS A 109 -4.19 -6.23 16.97
C CYS A 109 -4.42 -7.47 17.82
N ASP A 110 -5.46 -7.43 18.66
CA ASP A 110 -5.92 -8.57 19.43
C ASP A 110 -7.16 -9.21 18.80
N GLU A 111 -7.53 -10.40 19.26
CA GLU A 111 -8.69 -11.16 18.77
C GLU A 111 -9.99 -10.32 18.81
N MET A 112 -10.99 -10.70 17.99
CA MET A 112 -12.18 -9.86 17.71
C MET A 112 -13.05 -9.51 18.92
N GLN A 113 -12.87 -10.19 20.07
CA GLN A 113 -13.52 -9.80 21.33
C GLN A 113 -12.89 -8.56 21.98
N ASN A 114 -11.67 -8.20 21.57
CA ASN A 114 -10.88 -7.10 22.10
C ASN A 114 -10.85 -5.92 21.13
N ASP A 115 -10.65 -6.20 19.83
CA ASP A 115 -10.59 -5.18 18.79
C ASP A 115 -11.58 -5.44 17.67
N HIS A 116 -12.16 -4.37 17.12
CA HIS A 116 -12.89 -4.51 15.87
C HIS A 116 -11.91 -4.60 14.70
N GLN A 117 -12.19 -5.52 13.80
CA GLN A 117 -11.34 -5.97 12.71
C GLN A 117 -12.19 -6.24 11.48
N TRP A 118 -11.70 -5.88 10.30
CA TRP A 118 -12.42 -6.04 9.03
C TRP A 118 -11.46 -6.37 7.89
N SER A 119 -12.01 -7.06 6.87
CA SER A 119 -11.38 -7.24 5.55
C SER A 119 -12.33 -6.72 4.48
N ILE A 120 -11.86 -5.78 3.66
CA ILE A 120 -12.64 -5.07 2.67
C ILE A 120 -12.08 -5.33 1.28
N PRO A 121 -12.84 -5.91 0.34
CA PRO A 121 -12.38 -6.10 -1.02
C PRO A 121 -12.24 -4.75 -1.73
N ILE A 122 -11.16 -4.59 -2.48
CA ILE A 122 -10.87 -3.43 -3.34
C ILE A 122 -10.71 -3.93 -4.78
N GLU A 123 -11.53 -3.40 -5.67
CA GLU A 123 -11.47 -3.68 -7.11
C GLU A 123 -10.63 -2.60 -7.81
N ALA A 124 -9.63 -3.02 -8.59
CA ALA A 124 -8.80 -2.12 -9.40
C ALA A 124 -9.24 -2.15 -10.86
N ASP A 125 -9.90 -1.08 -11.32
CA ASP A 125 -10.45 -0.95 -12.68
C ASP A 125 -9.51 -0.20 -13.65
N GLY A 126 -8.25 0.00 -13.25
CA GLY A 126 -7.22 0.70 -14.02
C GLY A 126 -7.12 2.20 -13.74
N GLY A 127 -7.97 2.74 -12.86
CA GLY A 127 -7.90 4.11 -12.36
C GLY A 127 -7.50 4.18 -10.88
N ASN A 128 -7.31 5.41 -10.38
CA ASN A 128 -7.19 5.66 -8.95
C ASN A 128 -8.52 5.30 -8.27
N VAL A 129 -8.43 4.57 -7.16
CA VAL A 129 -9.59 4.08 -6.41
C VAL A 129 -9.77 4.91 -5.14
N SER A 130 -10.99 5.35 -4.89
CA SER A 130 -11.39 5.95 -3.61
C SER A 130 -12.46 5.08 -2.98
N HIS A 131 -12.16 4.51 -1.81
CA HIS A 131 -13.06 3.65 -1.07
C HIS A 131 -13.41 4.28 0.27
N VAL A 132 -14.70 4.25 0.63
CA VAL A 132 -15.19 4.80 1.91
C VAL A 132 -15.95 3.70 2.65
N GLU A 133 -15.47 3.38 3.84
CA GLU A 133 -16.11 2.45 4.76
C GLU A 133 -17.08 3.16 5.71
N THR A 134 -18.15 2.45 6.07
CA THR A 134 -19.07 2.82 7.14
C THR A 134 -18.88 1.83 8.29
N HIS A 135 -18.82 2.32 9.52
CA HIS A 135 -18.63 1.48 10.70
C HIS A 135 -19.78 0.48 10.88
N ASP A 136 -19.48 -0.80 10.65
CA ASP A 136 -20.41 -1.91 10.81
C ASP A 136 -19.77 -3.05 11.63
N PRO A 137 -20.04 -3.14 12.94
CA PRO A 137 -19.49 -4.21 13.78
C PRO A 137 -20.18 -5.57 13.56
N SER A 138 -21.11 -5.70 12.60
CA SER A 138 -21.73 -6.99 12.26
C SER A 138 -20.96 -7.76 11.17
N THR A 139 -20.00 -7.12 10.51
CA THR A 139 -19.21 -7.67 9.40
C THR A 139 -17.75 -7.92 9.77
N LEU A 140 -17.45 -8.08 11.06
CA LEU A 140 -16.09 -8.29 11.55
C LEU A 140 -15.43 -9.52 10.91
N ALA A 141 -14.14 -9.42 10.63
CA ALA A 141 -13.31 -10.48 10.10
C ALA A 141 -11.98 -10.53 10.85
N SER A 142 -11.47 -11.73 11.13
CA SER A 142 -10.18 -11.91 11.80
C SER A 142 -9.04 -11.59 10.84
N VAL A 143 -8.26 -10.54 11.12
CA VAL A 143 -7.16 -10.08 10.24
C VAL A 143 -5.83 -9.88 10.94
N CYS A 144 -5.73 -10.10 12.26
CA CYS A 144 -4.51 -9.80 13.02
C CYS A 144 -3.24 -10.49 12.51
N ASP A 145 -3.33 -11.68 11.89
CA ASP A 145 -2.20 -12.36 11.24
C ASP A 145 -1.49 -11.50 10.18
N THR A 146 -2.15 -10.45 9.68
CA THR A 146 -1.57 -9.49 8.71
C THR A 146 -0.59 -8.52 9.35
N PHE A 147 -0.68 -8.29 10.66
CA PHE A 147 0.03 -7.24 11.38
C PHE A 147 1.14 -7.78 12.32
N GLU A 148 1.50 -9.06 12.21
CA GLU A 148 2.56 -9.72 12.99
C GLU A 148 3.93 -9.78 12.29
#